data_AF-A0A354IVG5-F1
#
_entry.id   AF-A0A354IVG5-F1
#
_cell.length_a   1.000
_cell.length_b   1.000
_cell.length_c   1.000
_cell.angle_alpha   90.00
_cell.angle_beta   90.00
_cell.angle_gamma   90.00
#
_symmetry.space_group_name_H-M   'P 1'
#
loop_
_entity.id
_entity.type
_entity.pdbx_description
1 polymer ?
#
loop_
_entity_poly.entity_id
_entity_poly.type
_entity_poly.pdbx_seq_one_letter_code
_entity_poly.pdbx_strand_id
1 'polypeptide(L)'
;MGNRQVYLRALARFRHDYRSAGAAIGTALETGNPILAQRLVHTLKGAAGMIEARSLHVAALALETALRTGGPASTSAADPAQVDALFVRLDAELAHVLRELDGMADLSEAVVAAPRPVRPNNVLERLRALLDIGDGEAVDLAEQAQDELIGQLGENDYRSFSAAVAEFDFERALALLDRPGWAGTTG
;
A
#
# COMPACT_ATOMS: atom_id res chain seq x y z
N MET A 1 4.14 -11.98 -19.53
CA MET A 1 4.11 -12.39 -18.11
C MET A 1 4.25 -11.22 -17.12
N GLY A 2 4.41 -9.95 -17.55
CA GLY A 2 4.67 -8.81 -16.64
C GLY A 2 3.46 -8.13 -15.97
N ASN A 3 2.23 -8.37 -16.41
CA ASN A 3 1.08 -7.59 -15.90
C ASN A 3 0.56 -8.07 -14.54
N ARG A 4 0.72 -9.36 -14.21
CA ARG A 4 0.17 -9.93 -12.98
C ARG A 4 0.91 -9.45 -11.74
N GLN A 5 2.24 -9.45 -11.75
CA GLN A 5 3.04 -8.97 -10.61
C GLN A 5 2.89 -7.46 -10.40
N VAL A 6 2.84 -6.67 -11.48
CA VAL A 6 2.55 -5.23 -11.40
C VAL A 6 1.18 -4.97 -10.78
N TYR A 7 0.17 -5.74 -11.17
CA TYR A 7 -1.18 -5.62 -10.61
C TYR A 7 -1.24 -6.02 -9.12
N LEU A 8 -0.59 -7.11 -8.72
CA LEU A 8 -0.50 -7.52 -7.31
C LEU A 8 0.19 -6.46 -6.44
N ARG A 9 1.27 -5.83 -6.95
CA ARG A 9 1.91 -4.70 -6.27
C ARG A 9 0.98 -3.50 -6.12
N ALA A 10 0.20 -3.19 -7.16
CA ALA A 10 -0.80 -2.12 -7.09
C ALA A 10 -1.88 -2.42 -6.03
N LEU A 11 -2.32 -3.68 -5.89
CA LEU A 11 -3.27 -4.10 -4.86
C LEU A 11 -2.68 -4.00 -3.45
N ALA A 12 -1.44 -4.46 -3.25
CA ALA A 12 -0.75 -4.37 -1.96
C ALA A 12 -0.56 -2.92 -1.52
N ARG A 13 -0.11 -2.06 -2.44
CA ARG A 13 0.01 -0.61 -2.21
C ARG A 13 -1.33 0.03 -1.91
N PHE A 14 -2.38 -0.32 -2.65
CA PHE A 14 -3.73 0.18 -2.39
C PHE A 14 -4.19 -0.17 -0.96
N ARG A 15 -3.95 -1.41 -0.52
CA ARG A 15 -4.29 -1.86 0.82
C ARG A 15 -3.59 -1.06 1.91
N HIS A 16 -2.31 -0.75 1.73
CA HIS A 16 -1.52 0.03 2.68
C HIS A 16 -1.93 1.51 2.69
N ASP A 17 -1.90 2.15 1.53
CA ASP A 17 -2.08 3.61 1.38
C ASP A 17 -3.50 4.08 1.74
N TYR A 18 -4.52 3.23 1.55
CA TYR A 18 -5.92 3.61 1.71
C TYR A 18 -6.63 2.98 2.92
N ARG A 19 -5.91 2.29 3.82
CA ARG A 19 -6.48 1.69 5.04
C ARG A 19 -7.14 2.73 5.96
N SER A 20 -6.59 3.95 6.00
CA SER A 20 -7.12 5.08 6.79
C SER A 20 -7.93 6.09 5.97
N ALA A 21 -8.13 5.84 4.66
CA ALA A 21 -8.76 6.82 3.78
C ALA A 21 -10.22 7.12 4.17
N GLY A 22 -10.98 6.11 4.61
CA GLY A 22 -12.34 6.30 5.10
C GLY A 22 -12.40 7.26 6.29
N ALA A 23 -11.54 7.04 7.30
CA ALA A 23 -11.44 7.91 8.48
C ALA A 23 -10.99 9.34 8.12
N ALA A 24 -10.02 9.48 7.22
CA ALA A 24 -9.55 10.79 6.76
C ALA A 24 -10.64 11.57 6.01
N ILE A 25 -11.43 10.90 5.17
CA ILE A 25 -12.56 11.52 4.46
C ILE A 25 -13.65 11.92 5.45
N GLY A 26 -14.02 11.04 6.38
CA GLY A 26 -15.00 11.34 7.42
C GLY A 26 -14.61 12.56 8.24
N THR A 27 -13.35 12.62 8.69
CA THR A 27 -12.82 13.78 9.44
C THR A 27 -12.89 15.07 8.61
N ALA A 28 -12.59 15.02 7.31
CA ALA A 28 -12.66 16.19 6.43
C ALA A 28 -14.11 16.69 6.23
N LEU A 29 -15.09 15.78 6.23
CA LEU A 29 -16.52 16.12 6.19
C LEU A 29 -16.97 16.76 7.52
N GLU A 30 -16.62 16.15 8.67
CA GLU A 30 -16.99 16.63 10.00
C GLU A 30 -16.38 17.99 10.33
N THR A 31 -15.14 18.23 9.90
CA THR A 31 -14.44 19.52 10.10
C THR A 31 -14.89 20.61 9.13
N GLY A 32 -15.85 20.33 8.25
CA GLY A 32 -16.38 21.29 7.29
C GLY A 32 -15.35 21.71 6.25
N ASN A 33 -14.44 20.82 5.85
CA ASN A 33 -13.41 21.08 4.84
C ASN A 33 -13.71 20.35 3.52
N PRO A 34 -14.67 20.87 2.71
CA PRO A 34 -15.11 20.20 1.49
C PRO A 34 -14.00 20.09 0.44
N ILE A 35 -13.01 21.00 0.44
CA ILE A 35 -11.87 20.97 -0.48
C ILE A 35 -10.98 19.76 -0.17
N LEU A 36 -10.67 19.53 1.11
CA LEU A 36 -9.88 18.39 1.54
C LEU A 36 -10.63 17.08 1.28
N ALA A 37 -11.92 17.02 1.63
CA ALA A 37 -12.75 15.84 1.36
C ALA A 37 -12.79 15.51 -0.13
N GLN A 38 -13.02 16.51 -0.99
CA GLN A 38 -13.04 16.33 -2.44
C GLN A 38 -11.71 15.80 -2.97
N ARG A 39 -10.58 16.34 -2.49
CA ARG A 39 -9.25 15.88 -2.91
C ARG A 39 -9.00 14.41 -2.50
N LEU A 40 -9.32 14.05 -1.27
CA LEU A 40 -9.16 12.68 -0.78
C LEU A 40 -10.03 11.69 -1.58
N VAL A 41 -11.29 12.04 -1.83
CA VAL A 41 -12.21 11.23 -2.65
C VAL A 41 -11.73 11.13 -4.10
N HIS A 42 -11.20 12.22 -4.68
CA HIS A 42 -10.64 12.21 -6.03
C HIS A 42 -9.46 11.25 -6.15
N THR A 43 -8.54 11.29 -5.18
CA THR A 43 -7.39 10.38 -5.12
C THR A 43 -7.86 8.93 -4.97
N LEU A 44 -8.80 8.66 -4.05
CA LEU A 44 -9.36 7.32 -3.85
C LEU A 44 -10.07 6.79 -5.11
N LYS A 45 -10.79 7.64 -5.84
CA LYS A 45 -11.43 7.29 -7.12
C LYS A 45 -10.40 6.84 -8.17
N GLY A 46 -9.30 7.58 -8.30
CA GLY A 46 -8.21 7.23 -9.22
C GLY A 46 -7.57 5.89 -8.86
N ALA A 47 -7.29 5.69 -7.57
CA ALA A 47 -6.75 4.44 -7.06
C ALA A 47 -7.69 3.25 -7.28
N ALA A 48 -8.99 3.42 -7.02
CA ALA A 48 -10.01 2.41 -7.28
C ALA A 48 -10.10 2.04 -8.76
N GLY A 49 -9.86 3.00 -9.66
CA GLY A 49 -9.79 2.73 -11.10
C GLY A 49 -8.57 1.90 -11.51
N MET A 50 -7.42 2.10 -10.85
CA MET A 50 -6.20 1.35 -11.14
C MET A 50 -6.29 -0.12 -10.71
N ILE A 51 -7.00 -0.41 -9.63
CA ILE A 51 -7.22 -1.79 -9.13
C ILE A 51 -8.53 -2.41 -9.64
N GLU A 52 -9.16 -1.79 -10.65
CA GLU A 52 -10.43 -2.23 -11.23
C GLU A 52 -11.57 -2.45 -10.20
N ALA A 53 -11.51 -1.75 -9.05
CA ALA A 53 -12.50 -1.81 -7.98
C ALA A 53 -13.74 -0.99 -8.37
N ARG A 54 -14.55 -1.53 -9.28
CA ARG A 54 -15.66 -0.84 -9.92
C ARG A 54 -16.68 -0.26 -8.93
N SER A 55 -17.10 -1.03 -7.94
CA SER A 55 -18.10 -0.57 -6.94
C SER A 55 -17.57 0.61 -6.11
N LEU A 56 -16.31 0.52 -5.69
CA LEU A 56 -15.63 1.61 -4.98
C LEU A 56 -15.46 2.84 -5.86
N HIS A 57 -15.07 2.67 -7.13
CA HIS A 57 -14.93 3.76 -8.08
C HIS A 57 -16.25 4.50 -8.30
N VAL A 58 -17.36 3.78 -8.43
CA VAL A 58 -18.71 4.36 -8.57
C VAL A 58 -19.12 5.12 -7.31
N ALA A 59 -18.86 4.56 -6.11
CA ALA A 59 -19.15 5.24 -4.85
C ALA A 59 -18.33 6.53 -4.69
N ALA A 60 -17.04 6.50 -5.03
CA ALA A 60 -16.17 7.67 -4.97
C ALA A 60 -16.59 8.76 -5.97
N LEU A 61 -17.00 8.37 -7.18
CA LEU A 61 -17.53 9.32 -8.17
C LEU A 61 -18.82 10.01 -7.68
N ALA A 62 -19.72 9.26 -7.04
CA ALA A 62 -20.97 9.80 -6.52
C ALA A 62 -20.70 10.82 -5.40
N LEU A 63 -19.82 10.49 -4.44
CA LEU A 63 -19.43 11.42 -3.37
C LEU A 63 -18.66 12.63 -3.91
N GLU A 64 -17.72 12.44 -4.83
CA GLU A 64 -16.98 13.55 -5.47
C GLU A 64 -17.91 14.52 -6.18
N THR A 65 -18.95 14.01 -6.83
CA THR A 65 -19.95 14.84 -7.52
C THR A 65 -20.75 15.67 -6.52
N ALA A 66 -21.24 15.04 -5.44
CA ALA A 66 -22.00 15.73 -4.40
C ALA A 66 -21.17 16.82 -3.71
N LEU A 67 -19.89 16.56 -3.42
CA LEU A 67 -18.97 17.53 -2.81
C LEU A 67 -18.67 18.72 -3.74
N ARG A 68 -18.61 18.49 -5.05
CA ARG A 68 -18.39 19.55 -6.06
C ARG A 68 -19.57 20.50 -6.17
N THR A 69 -20.79 20.00 -5.99
CA THR A 69 -22.01 20.81 -5.95
C THR A 69 -22.10 21.66 -4.69
N GLY A 70 -21.27 21.44 -3.65
CA GLY A 70 -21.20 22.28 -2.45
C GLY A 70 -20.11 23.37 -2.48
N GLY A 71 -19.33 23.48 -3.55
CA GLY A 71 -18.22 24.45 -3.66
C GLY A 71 -18.67 25.90 -3.89
N PRO A 72 -17.76 26.89 -3.73
CA PRO A 72 -18.08 28.32 -3.82
C PRO A 72 -18.64 28.79 -5.18
N ALA A 73 -18.57 27.94 -6.21
CA ALA A 73 -19.11 28.19 -7.56
C ALA A 73 -20.49 27.55 -7.80
N SER A 74 -21.08 26.85 -6.82
CA SER A 74 -22.38 26.20 -6.97
C SER A 74 -23.47 26.92 -6.17
N THR A 75 -24.64 27.09 -6.80
CA THR A 75 -25.79 27.82 -6.25
C THR A 75 -26.68 26.97 -5.32
N SER A 76 -26.36 25.69 -5.12
CA SER A 76 -27.10 24.80 -4.23
C SER A 76 -26.14 24.09 -3.29
N ALA A 77 -26.19 24.40 -1.98
CA ALA A 77 -25.48 23.59 -1.00
C ALA A 77 -25.92 22.12 -1.14
N ALA A 78 -24.96 21.20 -1.18
CA ALA A 78 -25.27 19.78 -1.14
C ALA A 78 -25.98 19.46 0.17
N ASP A 79 -27.04 18.65 0.11
CA ASP A 79 -27.76 18.21 1.30
C ASP A 79 -26.80 17.40 2.20
N PRO A 80 -26.53 17.83 3.45
CA PRO A 80 -25.65 17.11 4.36
C PRO A 80 -26.04 15.64 4.54
N ALA A 81 -27.35 15.34 4.57
CA ALA A 81 -27.84 13.97 4.70
C ALA A 81 -27.50 13.12 3.47
N GLN A 82 -27.47 13.72 2.27
CA GLN A 82 -27.06 13.06 1.05
C GLN A 82 -25.56 12.77 1.04
N VAL A 83 -24.74 13.73 1.50
CA VAL A 83 -23.28 13.57 1.60
C VAL A 83 -22.94 12.46 2.59
N ASP A 84 -23.59 12.41 3.75
CA ASP A 84 -23.40 11.36 4.75
C ASP A 84 -23.76 9.98 4.21
N ALA A 85 -24.91 9.84 3.53
CA ALA A 85 -25.32 8.56 2.94
C ALA A 85 -24.32 8.07 1.86
N LEU A 86 -23.79 8.99 1.06
CA LEU A 86 -22.77 8.68 0.05
C LEU A 86 -21.43 8.32 0.68
N PHE A 87 -21.05 8.98 1.78
CA PHE A 87 -19.87 8.65 2.56
C PHE A 87 -19.97 7.26 3.19
N VAL A 88 -21.08 6.93 3.84
CA VAL A 88 -21.31 5.60 4.42
C VAL A 88 -21.20 4.51 3.36
N ARG A 89 -21.74 4.75 2.16
CA ARG A 89 -21.61 3.81 1.04
C ARG A 89 -20.16 3.68 0.58
N LEU A 90 -19.44 4.79 0.44
CA LEU A 90 -18.02 4.78 0.07
C LEU A 90 -17.18 3.99 1.07
N ASP A 91 -17.39 4.23 2.36
CA ASP A 91 -16.66 3.59 3.45
C ASP A 91 -16.93 2.07 3.48
N ALA A 92 -18.18 1.67 3.28
CA ALA A 92 -18.55 0.25 3.19
C ALA A 92 -17.87 -0.46 2.01
N GLU A 93 -17.83 0.18 0.83
CA GLU A 93 -17.15 -0.37 -0.36
C GLU A 93 -15.63 -0.43 -0.16
N LEU A 94 -15.04 0.60 0.46
CA LEU A 94 -13.61 0.63 0.78
C LEU A 94 -13.27 -0.51 1.76
N ALA A 95 -14.06 -0.67 2.83
CA ALA A 95 -13.90 -1.74 3.80
C ALA A 95 -14.10 -3.13 3.17
N HIS A 96 -14.99 -3.27 2.19
CA HIS A 96 -15.14 -4.51 1.44
C HIS A 96 -13.88 -4.82 0.62
N VAL A 97 -13.39 -3.87 -0.17
CA VAL A 97 -12.15 -4.05 -0.96
C VAL A 97 -10.97 -4.39 -0.06
N LEU A 98 -10.79 -3.68 1.06
CA LEU A 98 -9.70 -3.97 2.01
C LEU A 98 -9.81 -5.38 2.60
N ARG A 99 -11.01 -5.86 2.93
CA ARG A 99 -11.23 -7.24 3.41
C ARG A 99 -10.93 -8.28 2.36
N GLU A 100 -11.33 -8.06 1.10
CA GLU A 100 -11.00 -8.97 0.00
C GLU A 100 -9.48 -9.05 -0.20
N LEU A 101 -8.78 -7.91 -0.12
CA LEU A 101 -7.33 -7.85 -0.21
C LEU A 101 -6.63 -8.54 0.98
N ASP A 102 -7.14 -8.35 2.21
CA ASP A 102 -6.64 -9.05 3.39
C ASP A 102 -6.86 -10.58 3.25
N GLY A 103 -8.02 -11.02 2.75
CA GLY A 103 -8.31 -12.43 2.51
C GLY A 103 -7.46 -13.07 1.41
N MET A 104 -7.08 -12.32 0.37
CA MET A 104 -6.15 -12.81 -0.65
C MET A 104 -4.72 -12.99 -0.11
N ALA A 105 -4.29 -12.13 0.81
CA ALA A 105 -3.00 -12.30 1.50
C ALA A 105 -3.02 -13.56 2.39
N ASP A 106 -4.11 -13.75 3.14
CA ASP A 106 -4.28 -14.88 4.06
C ASP A 106 -4.40 -16.24 3.31
N LEU A 107 -5.04 -16.26 2.14
CA LEU A 107 -5.08 -17.44 1.26
C LEU A 107 -3.73 -17.75 0.61
N SER A 108 -2.90 -16.73 0.35
CA SER A 108 -1.51 -16.93 -0.09
C SER A 108 -0.65 -17.49 1.04
N GLU A 109 -0.92 -17.15 2.30
CA GLU A 109 -0.28 -17.74 3.48
C GLU A 109 -0.80 -19.16 3.78
N ALA A 110 -2.09 -19.45 3.57
CA ALA A 110 -2.69 -20.74 3.91
C ALA A 110 -2.34 -21.90 2.96
N VAL A 111 -1.96 -21.62 1.70
CA VAL A 111 -1.50 -22.65 0.75
C VAL A 111 -0.01 -23.00 0.95
N VAL A 112 0.73 -22.20 1.73
CA VAL A 112 2.11 -22.48 2.14
C VAL A 112 2.12 -22.93 3.60
N ALA A 113 1.54 -24.10 3.87
CA ALA A 113 1.81 -24.85 5.09
C ALA A 113 3.25 -25.43 5.05
N ALA A 114 4.23 -24.55 5.16
CA ALA A 114 5.62 -24.83 5.51
C ALA A 114 5.98 -23.92 6.70
N PRO A 115 6.93 -24.32 7.58
CA PRO A 115 6.94 -23.91 8.97
C PRO A 115 7.03 -22.39 9.12
N ARG A 116 6.12 -21.84 9.95
CA ARG A 116 6.08 -20.42 10.36
C ARG A 116 7.51 -19.88 10.49
N PRO A 117 7.90 -18.81 9.77
CA PRO A 117 9.16 -18.17 10.06
C PRO A 117 9.01 -17.54 11.44
N VAL A 118 9.89 -17.99 12.34
CA VAL A 118 10.26 -17.30 13.57
C VAL A 118 10.37 -15.82 13.23
N ARG A 119 9.78 -14.91 14.03
CA ARG A 119 9.98 -13.46 13.83
C ARG A 119 11.47 -13.24 13.61
N PRO A 120 11.90 -12.77 12.43
CA PRO A 120 13.32 -12.69 12.14
C PRO A 120 13.97 -11.77 13.16
N ASN A 121 14.88 -12.31 13.97
CA ASN A 121 15.60 -11.55 14.98
C ASN A 121 16.68 -10.66 14.34
N ASN A 122 16.90 -10.78 13.02
CA ASN A 122 17.85 -9.99 12.25
C ASN A 122 17.16 -9.18 11.16
N VAL A 123 17.62 -7.94 10.99
CA VAL A 123 17.17 -6.99 9.96
C VAL A 123 17.17 -7.63 8.56
N LEU A 124 18.20 -8.44 8.25
CA LEU A 124 18.42 -9.00 6.92
C LEU A 124 17.31 -9.99 6.49
N GLU A 125 16.83 -10.82 7.41
CA GLU A 125 15.70 -11.73 7.14
C GLU A 125 14.38 -10.97 7.03
N ARG A 126 14.21 -9.90 7.81
CA ARG A 126 13.03 -9.03 7.72
C ARG A 126 13.00 -8.25 6.40
N LEU A 127 14.15 -7.76 5.96
CA LEU A 127 14.35 -7.18 4.63
C LEU A 127 13.97 -8.18 3.54
N ARG A 128 14.44 -9.42 3.67
CA ARG A 128 14.16 -10.51 2.72
C ARG A 128 12.66 -10.80 2.63
N ALA A 129 11.97 -10.87 3.77
CA ALA A 129 10.53 -11.08 3.80
C ALA A 129 9.77 -9.90 3.15
N LEU A 130 10.15 -8.65 3.46
CA LEU A 130 9.53 -7.47 2.87
C LEU A 130 9.77 -7.37 1.37
N LEU A 131 10.96 -7.73 0.89
CA LEU A 131 11.29 -7.77 -0.54
C LEU A 131 10.57 -8.91 -1.27
N ASP A 132 10.40 -10.06 -0.63
CA ASP A 132 9.69 -11.23 -1.18
C ASP A 132 8.21 -10.93 -1.42
N ILE A 133 7.57 -10.23 -0.48
CA ILE A 133 6.18 -9.75 -0.63
C ILE A 133 6.07 -8.43 -1.40
N GLY A 134 7.22 -7.81 -1.76
CA GLY A 134 7.29 -6.56 -2.50
C GLY A 134 6.71 -5.36 -1.76
N ASP A 135 6.88 -5.32 -0.44
CA ASP A 135 6.41 -4.23 0.42
C ASP A 135 7.29 -2.99 0.26
N GLY A 136 6.66 -1.80 0.21
CA GLY A 136 7.36 -0.52 0.21
C GLY A 136 8.14 -0.27 1.50
N GLU A 137 7.74 -0.90 2.62
CA GLU A 137 8.46 -0.86 3.89
C GLU A 137 9.89 -1.43 3.76
N ALA A 138 10.19 -2.22 2.71
CA ALA A 138 11.55 -2.66 2.42
C ALA A 138 12.50 -1.49 2.14
N VAL A 139 12.00 -0.40 1.53
CA VAL A 139 12.80 0.79 1.21
C VAL A 139 13.17 1.53 2.50
N ASP A 140 12.17 1.82 3.33
CA ASP A 140 12.36 2.49 4.62
C ASP A 140 13.27 1.66 5.55
N LEU A 141 13.09 0.34 5.59
CA LEU A 141 13.91 -0.54 6.42
C LEU A 141 15.35 -0.64 5.91
N ALA A 142 15.56 -0.63 4.59
CA ALA A 142 16.90 -0.63 3.99
C ALA A 142 17.67 0.66 4.31
N GLU A 143 17.00 1.82 4.26
CA GLU A 143 17.59 3.11 4.63
C GLU A 143 17.89 3.19 6.13
N GLN A 144 16.94 2.75 6.98
CA GLN A 144 17.11 2.77 8.44
C GLN A 144 18.22 1.85 8.93
N ALA A 145 18.43 0.72 8.27
CA ALA A 145 19.43 -0.26 8.65
C ALA A 145 20.70 -0.20 7.78
N GLN A 146 20.96 0.93 7.13
CA GLN A 146 22.10 1.11 6.24
C GLN A 146 23.43 0.67 6.87
N ASP A 147 23.77 1.17 8.06
CA ASP A 147 25.07 0.88 8.71
C ASP A 147 25.23 -0.61 9.04
N GLU A 148 24.15 -1.26 9.47
CA GLU A 148 24.12 -2.69 9.77
C GLU A 148 24.23 -3.53 8.50
N LEU A 149 23.53 -3.13 7.43
CA LEU A 149 23.59 -3.78 6.12
C LEU A 149 24.96 -3.62 5.47
N ILE A 150 25.59 -2.43 5.55
CA ILE A 150 26.97 -2.23 5.08
C ILE A 150 27.94 -3.09 5.88
N GLY A 151 27.74 -3.23 7.20
CA GLY A 151 28.55 -4.10 8.04
C GLY A 151 28.44 -5.59 7.69
N GLN A 152 27.28 -6.03 7.19
CA GLN A 152 27.03 -7.45 6.84
C GLN A 152 27.27 -7.78 5.37
N LEU A 153 26.91 -6.90 4.44
CA LEU A 153 26.98 -7.09 2.98
C LEU A 153 28.23 -6.46 2.37
N GLY A 154 28.79 -5.44 3.01
CA GLY A 154 29.83 -4.59 2.42
C GLY A 154 29.25 -3.44 1.59
N GLU A 155 30.02 -2.38 1.46
CA GLU A 155 29.57 -1.11 0.87
C GLU A 155 29.17 -1.22 -0.61
N ASN A 156 29.86 -2.06 -1.39
CA ASN A 156 29.56 -2.24 -2.82
C ASN A 156 28.27 -3.02 -3.07
N ASP A 157 28.02 -4.07 -2.28
CA ASP A 157 26.82 -4.88 -2.41
C ASP A 157 25.61 -4.15 -1.84
N TYR A 158 25.75 -3.42 -0.72
CA TYR A 158 24.71 -2.52 -0.23
C TYR A 158 24.35 -1.44 -1.26
N ARG A 159 25.32 -0.83 -1.95
CA ARG A 159 25.04 0.18 -2.99
C ARG A 159 24.25 -0.40 -4.16
N SER A 160 24.59 -1.61 -4.58
CA SER A 160 23.87 -2.31 -5.65
C SER A 160 22.47 -2.73 -5.22
N PHE A 161 22.34 -3.13 -3.96
CA PHE A 161 21.09 -3.52 -3.32
C PHE A 161 20.15 -2.32 -3.14
N SER A 162 20.66 -1.23 -2.55
CA SER A 162 19.93 0.02 -2.33
C SER A 162 19.45 0.64 -3.65
N ALA A 163 20.27 0.58 -4.71
CA ALA A 163 19.84 0.96 -6.06
C ALA A 163 18.66 0.10 -6.55
N ALA A 164 18.75 -1.23 -6.43
CA ALA A 164 17.67 -2.13 -6.82
C ALA A 164 16.39 -1.88 -6.00
N VAL A 165 16.50 -1.63 -4.70
CA VAL A 165 15.37 -1.30 -3.82
C VAL A 165 14.75 0.06 -4.17
N ALA A 166 15.57 1.09 -4.44
CA ALA A 166 15.11 2.41 -4.86
C ALA A 166 14.45 2.38 -6.25
N GLU A 167 14.89 1.48 -7.13
CA GLU A 167 14.27 1.20 -8.43
C GLU A 167 13.04 0.27 -8.32
N PHE A 168 12.64 -0.13 -7.11
CA PHE A 168 11.56 -1.11 -6.85
C PHE A 168 11.79 -2.48 -7.54
N ASP A 169 13.04 -2.79 -7.87
CA ASP A 169 13.51 -4.06 -8.44
C ASP A 169 13.82 -5.04 -7.30
N PHE A 170 12.76 -5.46 -6.61
CA PHE A 170 12.86 -6.34 -5.44
C PHE A 170 13.38 -7.75 -5.77
N GLU A 171 13.15 -8.24 -7.00
CA GLU A 171 13.74 -9.50 -7.46
C GLU A 171 15.26 -9.41 -7.51
N ARG A 172 15.79 -8.30 -8.06
CA ARG A 172 17.24 -8.05 -8.09
C ARG A 172 17.80 -7.79 -6.69
N ALA A 173 17.07 -7.09 -5.85
CA ALA A 173 17.44 -6.85 -4.46
C ALA A 173 17.55 -8.18 -3.67
N LEU A 174 16.58 -9.09 -3.84
CA LEU A 174 16.63 -10.44 -3.27
C LEU A 174 17.80 -11.24 -3.80
N ALA A 175 18.04 -11.23 -5.11
CA ALA A 175 19.17 -11.96 -5.71
C ALA A 175 20.53 -11.50 -5.18
N LEU A 176 20.66 -10.22 -4.80
CA LEU A 176 21.85 -9.70 -4.13
C LEU A 176 21.97 -10.19 -2.68
N LEU A 177 20.85 -10.32 -1.95
CA LEU A 177 20.81 -10.91 -0.61
C LEU A 177 20.96 -12.45 -0.60
N ASP A 178 20.66 -13.13 -1.72
CA ASP A 178 20.71 -14.59 -1.87
C ASP A 178 22.08 -15.12 -2.33
N ARG A 179 23.02 -14.23 -2.68
CA ARG A 179 24.33 -14.66 -3.16
C ARG A 179 25.07 -15.47 -2.09
N PRO A 180 25.39 -16.76 -2.35
CA PRO A 180 26.10 -17.61 -1.40
C PRO A 180 27.58 -17.22 -1.41
N GLY A 181 27.93 -16.22 -0.61
CA GLY A 181 29.31 -15.85 -0.27
C GLY A 181 29.49 -15.50 1.20
N TRP A 182 28.45 -15.71 2.02
CA TRP A 182 28.27 -15.00 3.29
C TRP A 182 28.04 -15.93 4.50
N ALA A 183 28.20 -17.24 4.33
CA ALA A 183 28.35 -18.12 5.48
C ALA A 183 29.66 -17.77 6.17
N GLY A 184 29.56 -17.06 7.29
CA GLY A 184 30.68 -16.81 8.17
C GLY A 184 31.51 -18.07 8.33
N THR A 185 32.80 -17.91 8.06
CA THR A 185 33.88 -18.70 8.60
C THR A 185 33.60 -18.96 10.08
N THR A 186 32.99 -20.11 10.40
CA THR A 186 33.07 -20.66 11.75
C THR A 186 34.35 -21.48 11.74
N GLY A 187 35.44 -20.81 12.10
CA GLY A 187 36.63 -21.47 12.63
C GLY A 187 36.40 -21.91 14.06
#